data_AF-R1DUD4-F1
#
_entry.id   AF-R1DUD4-F1
#
_cell.length_a   1.000
_cell.length_b   1.000
_cell.length_c   1.000
_cell.angle_alpha   90.00
_cell.angle_beta   90.00
_cell.angle_gamma   90.00
#
_symmetry.space_group_name_H-M   'P 1'
#
loop_
_entity.id
_entity.type
_entity.pdbx_description
1 polymer ?
#
loop_
_entity_poly.entity_id
_entity_poly.type
_entity_poly.pdbx_seq_one_letter_code
_entity_poly.pdbx_strand_id
1 'polypeptide(L)'
;MPDALRSSVLILLSTLLTWSANNVGGLGAVTASASVTMLAALAHKQSAAAVMCASFAGWVSSEVIPDVLWASALGAVTALTFQAFVVLKIGEGWGGRLGLIAFIAVNLTAVCQDLGRVEHLFEGERYAVVSGDAAVWFVFVCLASTTFGSFTTIYLRCNVPSLDNPAAAAAFVGLLGALVMSGIPTSLLFANFGGKSGEVSAAVYGGAFVGMSSKNHVPNYLAFLATGVLAGGLSVALRGVFVDGIGGKYGAMAFLSVGIYKAARGLFSGGPAVREPAPKSESRSRRSYLSTRLTMVRSPSMLPFDGGGEETVSSAAEKRGTHVQV
;
A
#
# COMPACT_ATOMS: atom_id res chain seq x y z
N MET A 1 12.45 -4.00 -18.77
CA MET A 1 11.27 -3.63 -19.60
C MET A 1 10.01 -4.45 -19.30
N PRO A 2 10.02 -5.80 -19.21
CA PRO A 2 8.79 -6.56 -18.94
C PRO A 2 8.11 -6.19 -17.60
N ASP A 3 8.89 -5.83 -16.58
CA ASP A 3 8.36 -5.46 -15.26
C ASP A 3 7.60 -4.12 -15.26
N ALA A 4 8.02 -3.17 -16.10
CA ALA A 4 7.37 -1.88 -16.22
C ALA A 4 6.00 -2.02 -16.90
N LEU A 5 5.95 -2.76 -18.01
CA LEU A 5 4.70 -3.04 -18.71
C LEU A 5 3.73 -3.82 -17.80
N ARG A 6 4.22 -4.87 -17.12
CA ARG A 6 3.41 -5.64 -16.16
C ARG A 6 2.83 -4.74 -15.06
N SER A 7 3.65 -3.85 -14.49
CA SER A 7 3.19 -2.93 -13.45
C SER A 7 2.15 -1.94 -13.98
N SER A 8 2.33 -1.40 -15.19
CA SER A 8 1.36 -0.49 -15.80
C SER A 8 0.01 -1.16 -16.07
N VAL A 9 0.01 -2.40 -16.56
CA VAL A 9 -1.23 -3.18 -16.75
C VAL A 9 -1.92 -3.43 -15.41
N LEU A 10 -1.17 -3.83 -14.38
CA LEU A 10 -1.73 -4.04 -13.04
C LEU A 10 -2.27 -2.74 -12.45
N ILE A 11 -1.62 -1.60 -12.68
CA ILE A 11 -2.11 -0.30 -12.24
C ILE A 11 -3.44 0.02 -12.91
N LEU A 12 -3.53 -0.06 -14.24
CA LEU A 12 -4.77 0.17 -14.98
C LEU A 12 -5.93 -0.69 -14.47
N LEU A 13 -5.72 -2.01 -14.36
CA LEU A 13 -6.75 -2.94 -13.91
C LEU A 13 -7.17 -2.69 -12.46
N SER A 14 -6.21 -2.38 -11.58
CA SER A 14 -6.49 -2.13 -10.16
C SER A 14 -7.21 -0.81 -9.94
N THR A 15 -6.86 0.25 -10.69
CA THR A 15 -7.58 1.52 -10.66
C THR A 15 -9.04 1.32 -11.07
N LEU A 16 -9.29 0.62 -12.17
CA LEU A 16 -10.65 0.32 -12.64
C LEU A 16 -11.43 -0.55 -11.65
N LEU A 17 -10.79 -1.59 -11.10
CA LEU A 17 -11.40 -2.47 -10.12
C LEU A 17 -11.78 -1.71 -8.85
N THR A 18 -10.88 -0.88 -8.32
CA THR A 18 -11.17 -0.08 -7.12
C THR A 18 -12.23 0.99 -7.39
N TRP A 19 -12.19 1.67 -8.54
CA TRP A 19 -13.19 2.67 -8.91
C TRP A 19 -14.59 2.05 -9.05
N SER A 20 -14.68 0.89 -9.71
CA SER A 20 -15.95 0.17 -9.86
C SER A 20 -16.47 -0.32 -8.51
N ALA A 21 -15.61 -0.91 -7.68
CA ALA A 21 -15.96 -1.37 -6.35
C ALA A 21 -16.43 -0.23 -5.43
N ASN A 22 -15.83 0.95 -5.54
CA ASN A 22 -16.18 2.12 -4.75
C ASN A 22 -17.48 2.78 -5.24
N ASN A 23 -17.54 3.15 -6.52
CA ASN A 23 -18.62 4.00 -7.07
C ASN A 23 -19.83 3.21 -7.56
N VAL A 24 -19.64 1.99 -8.07
CA VAL A 24 -20.75 1.12 -8.54
C VAL A 24 -21.15 0.13 -7.46
N GLY A 25 -20.17 -0.48 -6.80
CA GLY A 25 -20.41 -1.50 -5.77
C GLY A 25 -20.74 -0.95 -4.38
N GLY A 26 -20.52 0.34 -4.13
CA GLY A 26 -20.82 0.99 -2.84
C GLY A 26 -20.00 0.47 -1.66
N LEU A 27 -18.86 -0.21 -1.89
CA LEU A 27 -18.03 -0.75 -0.81
C LEU A 27 -17.37 0.33 0.07
N GLY A 28 -17.32 1.57 -0.44
CA GLY A 28 -16.61 2.68 0.18
C GLY A 28 -15.11 2.69 -0.13
N ALA A 29 -14.54 3.89 -0.16
CA ALA A 29 -13.20 4.15 -0.69
C ALA A 29 -12.10 3.33 0.00
N VAL A 30 -12.14 3.28 1.34
CA VAL A 30 -11.12 2.58 2.14
C VAL A 30 -11.25 1.07 1.97
N THR A 31 -12.45 0.51 2.10
CA THR A 31 -12.71 -0.94 1.95
C THR A 31 -12.33 -1.42 0.56
N ALA A 32 -12.75 -0.72 -0.49
CA ALA A 32 -12.43 -1.06 -1.88
C ALA A 32 -10.91 -1.06 -2.11
N SER A 33 -10.21 0.01 -1.70
CA SER A 33 -8.75 0.11 -1.89
C SER A 33 -7.98 -0.93 -1.08
N ALA A 34 -8.34 -1.11 0.19
CA ALA A 34 -7.68 -2.08 1.08
C ALA A 34 -7.89 -3.52 0.59
N SER A 35 -9.08 -3.86 0.10
CA SER A 35 -9.39 -5.20 -0.41
C SER A 35 -8.58 -5.52 -1.67
N VAL A 36 -8.59 -4.62 -2.66
CA VAL A 36 -7.83 -4.80 -3.91
C VAL A 36 -6.33 -4.93 -3.62
N THR A 37 -5.81 -4.09 -2.73
CA THR A 37 -4.40 -4.16 -2.33
C THR A 37 -4.08 -5.47 -1.60
N MET A 38 -4.94 -5.90 -0.68
CA MET A 38 -4.72 -7.12 0.09
C MET A 38 -4.72 -8.36 -0.81
N LEU A 39 -5.68 -8.46 -1.75
CA LEU A 39 -5.73 -9.54 -2.73
C LEU A 39 -4.45 -9.58 -3.58
N ALA A 40 -3.98 -8.42 -4.04
CA ALA A 40 -2.74 -8.34 -4.79
C ALA A 40 -1.50 -8.68 -3.94
N ALA A 41 -1.47 -8.28 -2.68
CA ALA A 41 -0.37 -8.60 -1.77
C ALA A 41 -0.28 -10.10 -1.48
N LEU A 42 -1.43 -10.79 -1.39
CA LEU A 42 -1.51 -12.24 -1.23
C LEU A 42 -1.13 -12.99 -2.52
N ALA A 43 -1.58 -12.51 -3.67
CA ALA A 43 -1.31 -13.15 -4.97
C ALA A 43 0.13 -12.91 -5.46
N HIS A 44 0.63 -11.68 -5.34
CA HIS A 44 1.96 -11.30 -5.83
C HIS A 44 2.55 -10.13 -5.04
N LYS A 45 3.28 -10.45 -3.96
CA LYS A 45 3.92 -9.47 -3.05
C LYS A 45 4.73 -8.37 -3.75
N GLN A 46 5.34 -8.65 -4.90
CA GLN A 46 6.19 -7.69 -5.63
C GLN A 46 5.38 -6.57 -6.29
N SER A 47 4.13 -6.84 -6.71
CA SER A 47 3.26 -5.82 -7.33
C SER A 47 2.40 -5.07 -6.33
N ALA A 48 2.41 -5.46 -5.05
CA ALA A 48 1.55 -4.89 -4.02
C ALA A 48 1.63 -3.36 -3.92
N ALA A 49 2.84 -2.78 -4.06
CA ALA A 49 3.02 -1.33 -4.04
C ALA A 49 2.41 -0.63 -5.26
N ALA A 50 2.54 -1.22 -6.45
CA ALA A 50 1.94 -0.68 -7.67
C ALA A 50 0.41 -0.75 -7.60
N VAL A 51 -0.14 -1.88 -7.17
CA VAL A 51 -1.58 -2.07 -6.99
C VAL A 51 -2.14 -1.14 -5.91
N MET A 52 -1.44 -0.97 -4.80
CA MET A 52 -1.84 -0.03 -3.74
C MET A 52 -1.87 1.43 -4.24
N CYS A 53 -0.87 1.84 -5.01
CA CYS A 53 -0.87 3.17 -5.64
C CYS A 53 -2.08 3.34 -6.56
N ALA A 54 -2.35 2.34 -7.40
CA ALA A 54 -3.46 2.33 -8.33
C ALA A 54 -4.82 2.34 -7.62
N SER A 55 -4.96 1.63 -6.50
CA SER A 55 -6.19 1.59 -5.72
C SER A 55 -6.45 2.92 -5.01
N PHE A 56 -5.43 3.65 -4.60
CA PHE A 56 -5.60 5.03 -4.10
C PHE A 56 -6.06 6.00 -5.17
N ALA A 57 -5.63 5.81 -6.42
CA ALA A 57 -6.18 6.59 -7.52
C ALA A 57 -7.64 6.18 -7.78
N GLY A 58 -7.91 4.88 -7.81
CA GLY A 58 -9.24 4.32 -8.07
C GLY A 58 -10.29 4.59 -6.99
N TRP A 59 -9.90 4.89 -5.75
CA TRP A 59 -10.86 5.21 -4.68
C TRP A 59 -11.58 6.57 -4.86
N VAL A 60 -11.27 7.27 -5.95
CA VAL A 60 -11.77 8.59 -6.28
C VAL A 60 -13.30 8.56 -6.44
N SER A 61 -13.99 9.61 -6.00
CA SER A 61 -15.45 9.71 -6.16
C SER A 61 -15.84 9.90 -7.63
N SER A 62 -17.05 9.47 -7.98
CA SER A 62 -17.68 9.76 -9.28
C SER A 62 -17.97 11.25 -9.48
N GLU A 63 -17.93 12.07 -8.42
CA GLU A 63 -17.99 13.52 -8.54
C GLU A 63 -16.71 14.10 -9.16
N VAL A 64 -15.54 13.50 -8.87
CA VAL A 64 -14.25 13.93 -9.42
C VAL A 64 -13.92 13.21 -10.72
N ILE A 65 -14.19 11.90 -10.82
CA ILE A 65 -13.93 11.08 -12.02
C ILE A 65 -15.22 10.31 -12.36
N PRO A 66 -16.03 10.81 -13.31
CA PRO A 66 -17.45 10.45 -13.43
C PRO A 66 -17.72 9.09 -14.06
N ASP A 67 -16.85 8.63 -14.95
CA ASP A 67 -17.11 7.43 -15.73
C ASP A 67 -15.86 6.55 -15.92
N VAL A 68 -16.10 5.36 -16.46
CA VAL A 68 -15.08 4.32 -16.69
C VAL A 68 -14.02 4.78 -17.69
N LEU A 69 -14.35 5.67 -18.64
CA LEU A 69 -13.39 6.19 -19.60
C LEU A 69 -12.37 7.09 -18.88
N TRP A 70 -12.84 8.00 -18.04
CA TRP A 70 -11.94 8.82 -17.21
C TRP A 70 -11.20 8.02 -16.13
N ALA A 71 -11.82 6.99 -15.56
CA ALA A 71 -11.13 6.06 -14.67
C ALA A 71 -10.01 5.28 -15.39
N SER A 72 -10.19 4.96 -16.67
CA SER A 72 -9.15 4.33 -17.51
C SER A 72 -8.01 5.31 -17.79
N ALA A 73 -8.34 6.55 -18.13
CA ALA A 73 -7.35 7.62 -18.31
C ALA A 73 -6.56 7.86 -17.01
N LEU A 74 -7.23 7.89 -15.86
CA LEU A 74 -6.60 7.99 -14.56
C LEU A 74 -5.62 6.85 -14.29
N GLY A 75 -5.99 5.61 -14.62
CA GLY A 75 -5.08 4.47 -14.50
C GLY A 75 -3.82 4.64 -15.36
N ALA A 76 -3.95 5.19 -16.57
CA ALA A 76 -2.81 5.45 -17.45
C ALA A 76 -1.90 6.55 -16.88
N VAL A 77 -2.48 7.67 -16.42
CA VAL A 77 -1.73 8.75 -15.77
C VAL A 77 -1.04 8.24 -14.50
N THR A 78 -1.73 7.43 -13.69
CA THR A 78 -1.17 6.81 -12.47
C THR A 78 -0.01 5.89 -12.80
N ALA A 79 -0.09 5.11 -13.88
CA ALA A 79 1.02 4.29 -14.33
C ALA A 79 2.24 5.13 -14.71
N LEU A 80 2.03 6.21 -15.47
CA LEU A 80 3.11 7.13 -15.87
C LEU A 80 3.77 7.80 -14.67
N THR A 81 2.98 8.36 -13.75
CA THR A 81 3.51 9.01 -12.54
C THR A 81 4.21 8.02 -11.61
N PHE A 82 3.67 6.81 -11.46
CA PHE A 82 4.32 5.75 -10.69
C PHE A 82 5.68 5.38 -11.28
N GLN A 83 5.76 5.16 -12.60
CA GLN A 83 7.03 4.85 -13.25
C GLN A 83 8.03 6.00 -13.14
N ALA A 84 7.58 7.25 -13.27
CA ALA A 84 8.44 8.42 -13.08
C ALA A 84 9.06 8.45 -11.67
N PHE A 85 8.26 8.21 -10.62
CA PHE A 85 8.75 8.15 -9.24
C PHE A 85 9.70 6.97 -8.98
N VAL A 86 9.50 5.84 -9.65
CA VAL A 86 10.39 4.69 -9.57
C VAL A 86 11.73 4.98 -10.24
N VAL A 87 11.72 5.50 -11.47
CA VAL A 87 12.95 5.81 -12.24
C VAL A 87 13.76 6.91 -11.57
N LEU A 88 13.09 7.97 -11.09
CA LEU A 88 13.74 9.11 -10.42
C LEU A 88 14.06 8.86 -8.94
N LYS A 89 13.70 7.68 -8.40
CA LYS A 89 13.91 7.30 -6.98
C LYS A 89 13.38 8.32 -5.97
N ILE A 90 12.31 9.02 -6.31
CA ILE A 90 11.74 10.07 -5.47
C ILE A 90 11.09 9.43 -4.25
N GLY A 91 11.51 9.84 -3.05
CA GLY A 91 10.89 9.42 -1.79
C GLY A 91 11.00 7.92 -1.48
N GLU A 92 12.07 7.24 -1.93
CA GLU A 92 12.28 5.82 -1.61
C GLU A 92 12.29 5.55 -0.10
N GLY A 93 11.42 4.63 0.32
CA GLY A 93 11.24 4.26 1.72
C GLY A 93 10.43 5.25 2.57
N TRP A 94 9.88 6.31 1.98
CA TRP A 94 9.00 7.24 2.69
C TRP A 94 7.57 6.69 2.71
N GLY A 95 6.95 6.70 3.88
CA GLY A 95 5.52 6.45 4.02
C GLY A 95 4.71 7.46 3.23
N GLY A 96 3.54 7.06 2.73
CA GLY A 96 2.66 7.95 1.95
C GLY A 96 3.07 8.21 0.49
N ARG A 97 4.28 7.86 0.06
CA ARG A 97 4.75 8.07 -1.34
C ARG A 97 3.74 7.59 -2.39
N LEU A 98 3.17 6.38 -2.21
CA LEU A 98 2.22 5.80 -3.16
C LEU A 98 0.93 6.63 -3.25
N GLY A 99 0.44 7.17 -2.12
CA GLY A 99 -0.71 8.05 -2.15
C GLY A 99 -0.39 9.44 -2.69
N LEU A 100 0.83 9.95 -2.51
CA LEU A 100 1.27 11.18 -3.19
C LEU A 100 1.24 11.01 -4.73
N ILE A 101 1.74 9.89 -5.24
CA ILE A 101 1.71 9.58 -6.68
C ILE A 101 0.26 9.55 -7.19
N ALA A 102 -0.62 8.85 -6.47
CA ALA A 102 -2.04 8.79 -6.80
C ALA A 102 -2.72 10.17 -6.73
N PHE A 103 -2.38 10.98 -5.73
CA PHE A 103 -2.89 12.33 -5.57
C PHE A 103 -2.50 13.23 -6.76
N ILE A 104 -1.23 13.19 -7.17
CA ILE A 104 -0.77 13.91 -8.36
C ILE A 104 -1.51 13.41 -9.61
N ALA A 105 -1.66 12.10 -9.77
CA ALA A 105 -2.33 11.51 -10.93
C ALA A 105 -3.81 11.90 -11.01
N VAL A 106 -4.54 11.89 -9.91
CA VAL A 106 -5.95 12.30 -9.86
C VAL A 106 -6.09 13.78 -10.19
N ASN A 107 -5.30 14.65 -9.57
CA ASN A 107 -5.37 16.08 -9.88
C ASN A 107 -5.02 16.36 -11.35
N LEU A 108 -3.99 15.71 -11.89
CA LEU A 108 -3.62 15.88 -13.30
C LEU A 108 -4.76 15.41 -14.23
N THR A 109 -5.37 14.27 -13.92
CA THR A 109 -6.48 13.73 -14.73
C THR A 109 -7.71 14.64 -14.65
N ALA A 110 -8.05 15.14 -13.46
CA ALA A 110 -9.19 16.02 -13.27
C ALA A 110 -8.99 17.38 -13.98
N VAL A 111 -7.79 17.97 -13.91
CA VAL A 111 -7.45 19.18 -14.69
C VAL A 111 -7.58 18.94 -16.20
N CYS A 112 -7.19 17.76 -16.69
CA CYS A 112 -7.34 17.39 -18.09
C CYS A 112 -8.81 17.21 -18.50
N GLN A 113 -9.65 16.66 -17.60
CA GLN A 113 -11.08 16.47 -17.83
C GLN A 113 -11.81 17.79 -17.99
N ASP A 114 -11.55 18.76 -17.10
CA ASP A 114 -12.23 20.04 -17.09
C ASP A 114 -11.58 21.11 -17.99
N LEU A 115 -10.68 20.72 -18.90
CA LEU A 115 -9.99 21.60 -19.86
C LEU A 115 -9.46 22.90 -19.21
N GLY A 116 -8.97 22.82 -17.96
CA GLY A 116 -8.35 23.94 -17.26
C GLY A 116 -9.24 24.76 -16.31
N ARG A 117 -10.48 24.35 -16.00
CA ARG A 117 -11.26 24.96 -14.90
C ARG A 117 -10.85 24.40 -13.54
N VAL A 118 -9.78 24.97 -12.99
CA VAL A 118 -9.19 24.55 -11.69
C VAL A 118 -10.08 24.94 -10.50
N GLU A 119 -11.06 25.83 -10.69
CA GLU A 119 -11.91 26.38 -9.63
C GLU A 119 -12.63 25.28 -8.83
N HIS A 120 -13.13 24.25 -9.52
CA HIS A 120 -13.83 23.14 -8.86
C HIS A 120 -12.93 22.18 -8.07
N LEU A 121 -11.60 22.22 -8.24
CA LEU A 121 -10.66 21.36 -7.48
C LEU A 121 -10.34 21.88 -6.07
N PHE A 122 -10.63 23.16 -5.83
CA PHE A 122 -10.38 23.84 -4.55
C PHE A 122 -11.67 24.39 -3.91
N GLU A 123 -12.81 24.27 -4.58
CA GLU A 123 -14.13 24.44 -3.99
C GLU A 123 -14.48 23.21 -3.14
N GLY A 124 -13.71 22.96 -2.09
CA GLY A 124 -14.20 22.11 -1.00
C GLY A 124 -15.49 22.75 -0.47
N GLU A 125 -16.50 21.93 -0.15
CA GLU A 125 -17.61 22.42 0.68
C GLU A 125 -16.96 23.13 1.87
N ARG A 126 -17.29 24.42 2.07
CA ARG A 126 -16.93 25.12 3.30
C ARG A 126 -17.61 24.34 4.41
N TYR A 127 -16.91 23.37 4.96
CA TYR A 127 -17.33 22.67 6.16
C TYR A 127 -17.72 23.77 7.13
N ALA A 128 -19.00 23.77 7.54
CA ALA A 128 -19.42 24.60 8.64
C ALA A 128 -18.37 24.38 9.72
N VAL A 129 -17.66 25.45 10.10
CA VAL A 129 -16.67 25.38 11.17
C VAL A 129 -17.43 24.73 12.31
N VAL A 130 -17.10 23.47 12.61
CA VAL A 130 -17.71 22.75 13.71
C VAL A 130 -17.26 23.54 14.92
N SER A 131 -18.11 24.42 15.42
CA SER A 131 -17.77 25.31 16.52
C SER A 131 -18.12 24.59 17.82
N GLY A 132 -17.23 24.69 18.81
CA GLY A 132 -17.41 24.04 20.11
C GLY A 132 -16.79 22.64 20.21
N ASP A 133 -17.26 21.87 21.19
CA ASP A 133 -16.65 20.62 21.66
C ASP A 133 -16.54 19.54 20.55
N ALA A 134 -17.45 19.57 19.57
CA ALA A 134 -17.48 18.61 18.48
C ALA A 134 -16.25 18.69 17.55
N ALA A 135 -15.73 19.89 17.28
CA ALA A 135 -14.49 20.02 16.49
C ALA A 135 -13.30 19.48 17.25
N VAL A 136 -13.20 19.85 18.53
CA VAL A 136 -12.09 19.43 19.39
C VAL A 136 -12.04 17.90 19.46
N TRP A 137 -13.18 17.24 19.68
CA TRP A 137 -13.28 15.79 19.65
C TRP A 137 -12.91 15.19 18.29
N PHE A 138 -13.36 15.78 17.18
CA PHE A 138 -12.98 15.33 15.84
C PHE A 138 -11.46 15.38 15.62
N VAL A 139 -10.81 16.46 16.06
CA VAL A 139 -9.34 16.59 16.02
C VAL A 139 -8.70 15.46 16.81
N PHE A 140 -9.13 15.22 18.05
CA PHE A 140 -8.60 14.12 18.86
C PHE A 140 -8.79 12.75 18.21
N VAL A 141 -9.97 12.47 17.64
CA VAL A 141 -10.26 11.21 16.94
C VAL A 141 -9.35 11.04 15.72
N CYS A 142 -9.15 12.09 14.91
CA CYS A 142 -8.25 12.03 13.76
C CYS A 142 -6.79 11.78 14.15
N LEU A 143 -6.31 12.50 15.17
CA LEU A 143 -4.96 12.33 15.70
C LEU A 143 -4.76 10.93 16.26
N ALA A 144 -5.72 10.43 17.07
CA ALA A 144 -5.67 9.09 17.63
C ALA A 144 -5.70 8.02 16.54
N SER A 145 -6.58 8.16 15.54
CA SER A 145 -6.76 7.19 14.45
C SER A 145 -5.53 7.07 13.56
N THR A 146 -4.96 8.21 13.14
CA THR A 146 -3.72 8.22 12.34
C THR A 146 -2.52 7.68 13.12
N THR A 147 -2.41 8.04 14.41
CA THR A 147 -1.37 7.51 15.30
C THR A 147 -1.48 6.00 15.47
N PHE A 148 -2.70 5.51 15.72
CA PHE A 148 -3.00 4.09 15.84
C PHE A 148 -2.69 3.33 14.54
N GLY A 149 -3.12 3.85 13.38
CA GLY A 149 -2.83 3.24 12.09
C GLY A 149 -1.33 3.16 11.79
N SER A 150 -0.59 4.22 12.10
CA SER A 150 0.87 4.29 11.95
C SER A 150 1.57 3.23 12.79
N PHE A 151 1.28 3.21 14.10
CA PHE A 151 1.87 2.26 15.04
C PHE A 151 1.53 0.81 14.69
N THR A 152 0.25 0.52 14.45
CA THR A 152 -0.22 -0.84 14.15
C THR A 152 0.45 -1.37 12.89
N THR A 153 0.57 -0.55 11.85
CA THR A 153 1.23 -0.98 10.60
C THR A 153 2.70 -1.30 10.80
N ILE A 154 3.47 -0.44 11.48
CA ILE A 154 4.89 -0.75 11.73
C ILE A 154 5.05 -1.95 12.67
N TYR A 155 4.17 -2.09 13.66
CA TYR A 155 4.16 -3.22 14.58
C TYR A 155 3.91 -4.54 13.85
N LEU A 156 2.89 -4.61 12.99
CA LEU A 156 2.59 -5.81 12.20
C LEU A 156 3.75 -6.18 11.28
N ARG A 157 4.34 -5.20 10.57
CA ARG A 157 5.50 -5.44 9.69
C ARG A 157 6.71 -6.01 10.42
N CYS A 158 6.91 -5.62 11.69
CA CYS A 158 8.07 -6.06 12.46
C CYS A 158 7.84 -7.39 13.19
N ASN A 159 6.60 -7.73 13.54
CA ASN A 159 6.30 -8.85 14.43
C ASN A 159 5.47 -9.97 13.78
N VAL A 160 4.87 -9.74 12.61
CA VAL A 160 4.03 -10.72 11.92
C VAL A 160 4.66 -11.07 10.57
N PRO A 161 5.32 -12.24 10.42
CA PRO A 161 6.05 -12.60 9.21
C PRO A 161 5.20 -12.64 7.93
N SER A 162 3.91 -12.94 8.05
CA SER A 162 2.99 -12.94 6.90
C SER A 162 2.67 -11.53 6.37
N LEU A 163 2.88 -10.49 7.18
CA LEU A 163 2.62 -9.08 6.88
C LEU A 163 3.92 -8.25 6.85
N ASP A 164 5.04 -8.87 6.53
CA ASP A 164 6.34 -8.21 6.35
C ASP A 164 6.33 -7.14 5.24
N ASN A 165 5.51 -7.35 4.21
CA ASN A 165 5.30 -6.42 3.12
C ASN A 165 4.57 -5.14 3.62
N PRO A 166 5.13 -3.94 3.39
CA PRO A 166 4.53 -2.69 3.89
C PRO A 166 3.12 -2.44 3.38
N ALA A 167 2.86 -2.72 2.11
CA ALA A 167 1.54 -2.53 1.51
C ALA A 167 0.54 -3.55 2.07
N ALA A 168 0.95 -4.80 2.28
CA ALA A 168 0.08 -5.83 2.90
C ALA A 168 -0.36 -5.43 4.31
N ALA A 169 0.59 -5.02 5.16
CA ALA A 169 0.29 -4.58 6.52
C ALA A 169 -0.63 -3.35 6.55
N ALA A 170 -0.36 -2.35 5.71
CA ALA A 170 -1.19 -1.17 5.64
C ALA A 170 -2.60 -1.49 5.11
N ALA A 171 -2.72 -2.34 4.08
CA ALA A 171 -4.00 -2.80 3.57
C ALA A 171 -4.80 -3.57 4.63
N PHE A 172 -4.15 -4.43 5.41
CA PHE A 172 -4.78 -5.10 6.54
C PHE A 172 -5.31 -4.11 7.59
N VAL A 173 -4.51 -3.11 7.98
CA VAL A 173 -4.93 -2.08 8.94
C VAL A 173 -6.08 -1.23 8.38
N GLY A 174 -6.04 -0.89 7.09
CA GLY A 174 -7.13 -0.18 6.41
C GLY A 174 -8.43 -1.00 6.40
N LEU A 175 -8.35 -2.29 6.09
CA LEU A 175 -9.50 -3.19 6.06
C LEU A 175 -10.10 -3.38 7.46
N LEU A 176 -9.23 -3.58 8.47
CA LEU A 176 -9.65 -3.67 9.86
C LEU A 176 -10.30 -2.36 10.34
N GLY A 177 -9.70 -1.21 10.01
CA GLY A 177 -10.25 0.09 10.32
C GLY A 177 -11.62 0.31 9.67
N ALA A 178 -11.78 -0.05 8.39
CA ALA A 178 -13.05 0.04 7.69
C ALA A 178 -14.12 -0.89 8.30
N LEU A 179 -13.78 -2.15 8.61
CA LEU A 179 -14.71 -3.11 9.20
C LEU A 179 -15.15 -2.71 10.60
N VAL A 180 -14.20 -2.33 11.46
CA VAL A 180 -14.52 -1.86 12.82
C VAL A 180 -15.42 -0.63 12.77
N MET A 181 -15.11 0.34 11.90
CA MET A 181 -15.93 1.54 11.76
C MET A 181 -17.29 1.29 11.11
N SER A 182 -17.42 0.25 10.26
CA SER A 182 -18.72 -0.16 9.69
C SER A 182 -19.62 -0.85 10.70
N GLY A 183 -19.04 -1.52 11.70
CA GLY A 183 -19.79 -2.24 12.75
C GLY A 183 -20.24 -1.37 13.93
N ILE A 184 -19.62 -0.20 14.12
CA ILE A 184 -20.02 0.72 15.19
C ILE A 184 -21.16 1.61 14.67
N PRO A 185 -22.30 1.71 15.36
CA PRO A 185 -23.37 2.62 14.97
C PRO A 185 -22.81 4.04 14.89
N THR A 186 -22.73 4.57 13.68
CA THR A 186 -22.26 5.94 13.42
C THR A 186 -23.08 6.98 14.16
N SER A 187 -24.32 6.63 14.52
CA SER A 187 -25.18 7.43 15.37
C SER A 187 -24.65 7.60 16.81
N LEU A 188 -23.88 6.66 17.35
CA LEU A 188 -23.35 6.75 18.72
C LEU A 188 -22.02 7.50 18.80
N LEU A 189 -21.16 7.39 17.78
CA LEU A 189 -19.88 8.09 17.74
C LEU A 189 -19.94 9.43 17.01
N PHE A 190 -20.83 9.59 16.03
CA PHE A 190 -20.78 10.69 15.05
C PHE A 190 -22.12 11.40 14.76
N ALA A 191 -23.28 10.96 15.30
CA ALA A 191 -24.56 11.65 15.07
C ALA A 191 -24.51 13.14 15.39
N ASN A 192 -23.71 13.53 16.38
CA ASN A 192 -23.57 14.92 16.82
C ASN A 192 -22.39 15.65 16.15
N PHE A 193 -21.61 15.00 15.29
CA PHE A 193 -20.31 15.49 14.86
C PHE A 193 -20.21 15.80 13.36
N GLY A 194 -21.29 15.58 12.59
CA GLY A 194 -21.32 15.86 11.14
C GLY A 194 -20.30 15.07 10.30
N GLY A 195 -19.52 14.19 10.92
CA GLY A 195 -18.49 13.39 10.26
C GLY A 195 -19.08 12.13 9.63
N LYS A 196 -18.79 11.91 8.35
CA LYS A 196 -19.10 10.65 7.66
C LYS A 196 -18.15 9.56 8.21
N SER A 197 -18.63 8.37 8.54
CA SER A 197 -17.81 7.24 9.03
C SER A 197 -16.59 6.92 8.16
N GLY A 198 -16.69 7.22 6.87
CA GLY A 198 -15.58 7.12 5.92
C GLY A 198 -14.35 7.91 6.35
N GLU A 199 -14.49 9.09 6.98
CA GLU A 199 -13.36 9.94 7.35
C GLU A 199 -12.44 9.30 8.39
N VAL A 200 -13.01 8.66 9.41
CA VAL A 200 -12.20 8.00 10.46
C VAL A 200 -11.50 6.77 9.92
N SER A 201 -12.19 5.96 9.11
CA SER A 201 -11.54 4.84 8.42
C SER A 201 -10.40 5.31 7.51
N ALA A 202 -10.58 6.46 6.84
CA ALA A 202 -9.56 7.06 5.98
C ALA A 202 -8.41 7.65 6.81
N ALA A 203 -8.67 8.19 8.01
CA ALA A 203 -7.64 8.63 8.94
C ALA A 203 -6.80 7.45 9.46
N VAL A 204 -7.42 6.34 9.86
CA VAL A 204 -6.69 5.11 10.23
C VAL A 204 -5.82 4.63 9.08
N TYR A 205 -6.38 4.57 7.87
CA TYR A 205 -5.65 4.11 6.69
C TYR A 205 -4.53 5.08 6.27
N GLY A 206 -4.78 6.40 6.39
CA GLY A 206 -3.77 7.45 6.25
C GLY A 206 -2.60 7.30 7.21
N GLY A 207 -2.90 7.01 8.48
CA GLY A 207 -1.92 6.65 9.48
C GLY A 207 -1.10 5.42 9.10
N ALA A 208 -1.75 4.38 8.59
CA ALA A 208 -1.07 3.18 8.12
C ALA A 208 -0.02 3.47 7.04
N PHE A 209 -0.22 4.50 6.21
CA PHE A 209 0.78 4.90 5.23
C PHE A 209 2.05 5.47 5.86
N VAL A 210 1.94 6.17 7.00
CA VAL A 210 3.11 6.58 7.78
C VAL A 210 3.86 5.34 8.26
N GLY A 211 3.13 4.34 8.77
CA GLY A 211 3.67 3.06 9.22
C GLY A 211 4.36 2.21 8.14
N MET A 212 4.17 2.53 6.86
CA MET A 212 4.93 1.94 5.74
C MET A 212 6.35 2.49 5.60
N SER A 213 6.68 3.58 6.29
CA SER A 213 8.02 4.19 6.23
C SER A 213 9.11 3.18 6.60
N SER A 214 10.29 3.35 6.02
CA SER A 214 11.49 2.62 6.41
C SER A 214 12.06 3.17 7.72
N LYS A 215 12.72 2.30 8.48
CA LYS A 215 13.43 2.70 9.72
C LYS A 215 14.59 3.67 9.47
N ASN A 216 15.02 3.84 8.22
CA ASN A 216 16.03 4.84 7.86
C ASN A 216 15.48 6.26 7.97
N HIS A 217 14.18 6.46 7.67
CA HIS A 217 13.55 7.78 7.76
C HIS A 217 12.82 7.98 9.09
N VAL A 218 12.22 6.92 9.66
CA VAL A 218 11.49 6.96 10.93
C VAL A 218 12.03 5.84 11.85
N PRO A 219 12.99 6.13 12.76
CA PRO A 219 13.89 5.11 13.32
C PRO A 219 13.29 4.18 14.37
N ASN A 220 12.31 4.65 15.15
CA ASN A 220 11.78 3.93 16.30
C ASN A 220 10.26 4.11 16.43
N TYR A 221 9.62 3.30 17.26
CA TYR A 221 8.15 3.32 17.42
C TYR A 221 7.61 4.69 17.88
N LEU A 222 8.35 5.40 18.75
CA LEU A 222 7.98 6.76 19.17
C LEU A 222 7.99 7.74 17.99
N ALA A 223 8.96 7.62 17.08
CA ALA A 223 9.00 8.40 15.86
C ALA A 223 7.81 8.10 14.94
N PHE A 224 7.37 6.85 14.85
CA PHE A 224 6.14 6.49 14.10
C PHE A 224 4.88 7.06 14.75
N LEU A 225 4.80 7.09 16.09
CA LEU A 225 3.70 7.72 16.81
C LEU A 225 3.68 9.23 16.55
N ALA A 226 4.82 9.92 16.73
CA ALA A 226 4.95 11.35 16.49
C ALA A 226 4.62 11.72 15.03
N THR A 227 5.10 10.94 14.06
CA THR A 227 4.80 11.17 12.64
C THR A 227 3.32 10.87 12.31
N GLY A 228 2.71 9.94 13.04
CA GLY A 228 1.26 9.67 12.98
C GLY A 228 0.45 10.87 13.47
N VAL A 229 0.81 11.45 14.62
CA VAL A 229 0.21 12.70 15.13
C VAL A 229 0.35 13.82 14.11
N LEU A 230 1.53 13.99 13.50
CA LEU A 230 1.73 14.99 12.44
C LEU A 230 0.83 14.73 11.22
N ALA A 231 0.64 13.48 10.80
CA ALA A 231 -0.26 13.15 9.69
C ALA A 231 -1.73 13.46 10.03
N GLY A 232 -2.17 13.18 11.25
CA GLY A 232 -3.50 13.56 11.73
C GLY A 232 -3.67 15.08 11.79
N GLY A 233 -2.66 15.80 12.28
CA GLY A 233 -2.65 17.27 12.31
C GLY A 233 -2.75 17.87 10.92
N LEU A 234 -2.00 17.35 9.94
CA LEU A 234 -2.13 17.76 8.53
C LEU A 234 -3.50 17.42 7.95
N SER A 235 -4.07 16.27 8.30
CA SER A 235 -5.41 15.87 7.82
C SER A 235 -6.50 16.81 8.33
N VAL A 236 -6.38 17.27 9.58
CA VAL A 236 -7.27 18.27 10.17
C VAL A 236 -7.01 19.65 9.57
N ALA A 237 -5.76 20.08 9.47
CA ALA A 237 -5.39 21.42 9.01
C ALA A 237 -5.74 21.66 7.53
N LEU A 238 -5.66 20.61 6.71
CA LEU A 238 -5.99 20.66 5.28
C LEU A 238 -7.42 20.21 5.00
N ARG A 239 -8.24 20.05 6.04
CA ARG A 239 -9.68 19.79 5.89
C ARG A 239 -10.32 20.98 5.18
N GLY A 240 -11.04 20.71 4.09
CA GLY A 240 -11.71 21.73 3.27
C GLY A 240 -10.81 22.45 2.26
N VAL A 241 -9.50 22.19 2.23
CA VAL A 241 -8.61 22.71 1.17
C VAL A 241 -8.76 21.91 -0.11
N PHE A 242 -8.97 20.60 0.01
CA PHE A 242 -9.16 19.69 -1.10
C PHE A 242 -10.60 19.22 -1.15
N VAL A 243 -11.14 19.11 -2.38
CA VAL A 243 -12.46 18.52 -2.63
C VAL A 243 -12.52 17.10 -2.05
N ASP A 244 -13.70 16.74 -1.56
CA ASP A 244 -13.92 15.40 -1.06
C ASP A 244 -13.93 14.35 -2.16
N GLY A 245 -13.54 13.14 -1.79
CA GLY A 245 -13.38 12.07 -2.78
C GLY A 245 -12.11 12.14 -3.63
N ILE A 246 -11.19 13.10 -3.42
CA ILE A 246 -9.90 13.08 -4.14
C ILE A 246 -9.03 11.87 -3.74
N GLY A 247 -8.57 11.15 -4.78
CA GLY A 247 -7.53 10.11 -4.77
C GLY A 247 -6.30 10.43 -3.94
N GLY A 248 -5.83 9.52 -3.08
CA GLY A 248 -4.49 9.61 -2.50
C GLY A 248 -4.19 10.75 -1.50
N LYS A 249 -5.16 11.64 -1.18
CA LYS A 249 -4.94 12.81 -0.30
C LYS A 249 -4.30 12.47 1.05
N TYR A 250 -4.79 11.43 1.72
CA TYR A 250 -4.24 10.98 3.01
C TYR A 250 -2.82 10.42 2.89
N GLY A 251 -2.47 9.81 1.76
CA GLY A 251 -1.09 9.38 1.52
C GLY A 251 -0.16 10.56 1.22
N ALA A 252 -0.62 11.59 0.52
CA ALA A 252 0.14 12.83 0.36
C ALA A 252 0.42 13.50 1.72
N MET A 253 -0.57 13.54 2.61
CA MET A 253 -0.42 14.05 3.98
C MET A 253 0.56 13.20 4.81
N ALA A 254 0.50 11.87 4.70
CA ALA A 254 1.46 10.98 5.34
C ALA A 254 2.89 11.16 4.80
N PHE A 255 3.04 11.42 3.50
CA PHE A 255 4.35 11.71 2.91
C PHE A 255 4.92 13.03 3.44
N LEU A 256 4.08 14.07 3.48
CA LEU A 256 4.44 15.37 4.02
C LEU A 256 4.80 15.29 5.50
N SER A 257 4.06 14.51 6.31
CA SER A 257 4.36 14.36 7.74
C SER A 257 5.72 13.69 7.98
N VAL A 258 6.08 12.67 7.19
CA VAL A 258 7.42 12.04 7.23
C VAL A 258 8.52 13.05 6.89
N GLY A 259 8.26 13.92 5.90
CA GLY A 259 9.18 14.99 5.52
C GLY A 259 9.39 16.03 6.61
N ILE A 260 8.30 16.51 7.21
CA ILE A 260 8.34 17.45 8.33
C ILE A 260 9.09 16.83 9.51
N TYR A 261 8.79 15.58 9.87
CA TYR A 261 9.50 14.88 10.94
C TYR A 261 11.01 14.81 10.67
N LYS A 262 11.42 14.44 9.45
CA LYS A 262 12.82 14.34 9.06
C LYS A 262 13.53 15.71 9.09
N ALA A 263 12.87 16.76 8.58
CA ALA A 263 13.39 18.12 8.59
C ALA A 263 13.56 18.63 10.02
N ALA A 264 12.55 18.46 10.88
CA ALA A 264 12.61 18.83 12.29
C ALA A 264 13.76 18.11 13.01
N ARG A 265 13.89 16.79 12.81
CA ARG A 265 15.00 16.02 13.38
C ARG A 265 16.37 16.53 12.90
N GLY A 266 16.50 16.89 11.62
CA GLY A 266 17.72 17.47 11.06
C GLY A 266 18.10 18.79 11.73
N LEU A 267 17.12 19.66 11.99
CA LEU A 267 17.32 20.94 12.68
C LEU A 267 17.75 20.74 14.14
N PHE A 268 17.10 19.84 14.90
CA PHE A 268 17.43 19.60 16.30
C PHE A 268 18.72 18.78 16.50
N SER A 269 19.18 18.06 15.47
CA SER A 269 20.38 17.23 15.59
C SER A 269 21.69 18.01 15.38
N GLY A 270 21.66 19.27 14.91
CA GLY A 270 22.73 20.28 15.03
C GLY A 270 24.17 19.94 14.63
N GLY A 271 24.47 18.76 14.10
CA GLY A 271 25.82 18.24 13.87
C GLY A 271 26.03 17.77 12.43
N PRO A 272 27.29 17.72 11.96
CA PRO A 272 27.62 17.38 10.58
C PRO A 272 26.96 16.06 10.19
N ALA A 273 26.36 16.05 9.00
CA ALA A 273 25.69 14.89 8.42
C ALA A 273 26.51 13.62 8.71
N VAL A 274 26.00 12.75 9.57
CA VAL A 274 26.51 11.40 9.72
C VAL A 274 26.36 10.79 8.34
N ARG A 275 27.47 10.71 7.58
CA ARG A 275 27.52 10.06 6.28
C ARG A 275 26.87 8.70 6.46
N GLU A 276 25.80 8.46 5.71
CA GLU A 276 25.15 7.17 5.68
C GLU A 276 26.23 6.11 5.46
N PRO A 277 26.39 5.11 6.35
CA PRO A 277 27.25 3.99 6.04
C PRO A 277 26.70 3.35 4.77
N ALA A 278 27.56 3.29 3.75
CA ALA A 278 27.23 2.71 2.45
C ALA A 278 26.45 1.41 2.67
N PRO A 279 25.37 1.17 1.89
CA PRO A 279 24.56 -0.03 2.05
C PRO A 279 25.50 -1.23 2.05
N LYS A 280 25.52 -1.97 3.17
CA LYS A 280 26.23 -3.25 3.25
C LYS A 280 25.64 -4.09 2.13
N SER A 281 26.39 -4.19 1.04
CA SER A 281 26.05 -5.07 -0.08
C SER A 281 25.60 -6.41 0.50
N GLU A 282 24.51 -6.94 -0.02
CA GLU A 282 23.90 -8.24 0.31
C GLU A 282 24.82 -9.44 -0.04
N SER A 283 26.12 -9.31 0.18
CA SER A 283 27.15 -10.32 -0.06
C SER A 283 27.10 -11.48 0.94
N ARG A 284 26.37 -11.34 2.07
CA ARG A 284 26.22 -12.42 3.05
C ARG A 284 25.08 -13.41 2.76
N SER A 285 24.04 -13.02 2.02
CA SER A 285 22.96 -13.97 1.66
C SER A 285 23.36 -14.86 0.47
N ARG A 286 24.15 -14.35 -0.49
CA ARG A 286 24.61 -15.14 -1.65
C ARG A 286 25.66 -16.21 -1.33
N ARG A 287 26.46 -16.09 -0.25
CA ARG A 287 27.44 -17.14 0.12
C ARG A 287 26.80 -18.43 0.62
N SER A 288 25.63 -18.36 1.28
CA SER A 288 24.94 -19.57 1.77
C SER A 288 24.30 -20.38 0.64
N TYR A 289 23.84 -19.71 -0.43
CA TYR A 289 23.29 -20.38 -1.62
C TYR A 289 24.38 -20.92 -2.56
N LEU A 290 25.55 -20.27 -2.63
CA LEU A 290 26.65 -20.73 -3.47
C LEU A 290 27.44 -21.89 -2.85
N SER A 291 27.57 -21.97 -1.52
CA SER A 291 28.24 -23.13 -0.90
C SER A 291 27.41 -24.42 -0.98
N THR A 292 26.09 -24.32 -1.08
CA THR A 292 25.21 -25.49 -1.21
C THR A 292 25.14 -26.03 -2.65
N ARG A 293 25.41 -25.20 -3.67
CA ARG A 293 25.47 -25.65 -5.08
C ARG A 293 26.86 -26.14 -5.52
N LEU A 294 27.94 -25.78 -4.82
CA LEU A 294 29.30 -26.19 -5.20
C LEU A 294 29.72 -27.56 -4.64
N THR A 295 28.95 -28.17 -3.74
CA THR A 295 29.16 -29.55 -3.26
C THR A 295 28.41 -30.61 -4.09
N MET A 296 27.57 -30.22 -5.05
CA MET A 296 26.76 -31.16 -5.86
C MET A 296 27.26 -31.35 -7.30
N VAL A 297 28.49 -30.92 -7.61
CA VAL A 297 29.11 -31.14 -8.93
C VAL A 297 30.56 -31.57 -8.74
N ARG A 298 30.76 -32.80 -8.25
CA ARG A 298 32.00 -33.55 -8.41
C ARG A 298 31.75 -35.04 -8.15
N SER A 299 31.50 -35.78 -9.23
CA SER A 299 32.23 -37.04 -9.44
C SER A 299 32.29 -37.37 -10.94
N PRO A 300 33.44 -37.80 -11.49
CA PRO A 300 33.66 -37.99 -12.92
C PRO A 300 33.52 -39.46 -13.38
N SER A 301 33.02 -39.62 -14.61
CA SER A 301 33.36 -40.57 -15.69
C SER A 301 33.93 -41.97 -15.41
N MET A 302 33.46 -42.95 -16.21
CA MET A 302 34.10 -44.20 -16.75
C MET A 302 33.14 -45.40 -16.58
N LEU A 303 32.68 -46.18 -17.58
CA LEU A 303 33.33 -46.85 -18.73
C LEU A 303 32.22 -47.41 -19.71
N PRO A 304 32.53 -48.17 -20.79
CA PRO A 304 31.91 -48.03 -22.09
C PRO A 304 30.77 -49.03 -22.38
N PHE A 305 29.98 -48.69 -23.39
CA PHE A 305 29.05 -49.58 -24.09
C PHE A 305 29.83 -50.40 -25.13
N ASP A 306 29.76 -51.73 -25.01
CA ASP A 306 30.04 -52.68 -26.09
C ASP A 306 28.89 -53.70 -26.13
N GLY A 307 28.58 -54.21 -27.33
CA GLY A 307 27.26 -54.74 -27.70
C GLY A 307 27.03 -56.25 -27.57
N GLY A 308 25.88 -56.66 -28.12
CA GLY A 308 25.37 -58.05 -28.25
C GLY A 308 24.51 -58.46 -27.06
N GLY A 309 23.34 -59.10 -27.19
CA GLY A 309 22.64 -59.78 -28.27
C GLY A 309 21.64 -60.75 -27.59
N GLU A 310 20.53 -61.04 -28.28
CA GLU A 310 19.61 -62.19 -28.08
C GLU A 310 18.72 -62.24 -26.82
N GLU A 311 17.39 -62.21 -27.05
CA GLU A 311 16.42 -63.31 -26.82
C GLU A 311 16.09 -63.52 -25.34
N THR A 312 14.84 -63.42 -24.85
CA THR A 312 13.72 -64.27 -25.20
C THR A 312 12.42 -63.83 -24.50
N VAL A 313 11.32 -64.35 -25.04
CA VAL A 313 9.91 -64.19 -24.74
C VAL A 313 9.48 -64.91 -23.44
N SER A 314 8.29 -64.54 -22.91
CA SER A 314 7.29 -65.37 -22.19
C SER A 314 7.12 -65.01 -20.69
N SER A 315 5.96 -64.45 -20.29
CA SER A 315 4.78 -65.16 -19.70
C SER A 315 5.08 -65.70 -18.28
N ALA A 316 4.27 -65.59 -17.22
CA ALA A 316 2.83 -65.49 -17.03
C ALA A 316 2.57 -64.92 -15.60
N ALA A 317 1.48 -64.20 -15.37
CA ALA A 317 0.34 -64.57 -14.50
C ALA A 317 0.65 -65.47 -13.29
N GLU A 318 0.19 -65.10 -12.08
CA GLU A 318 -0.80 -65.89 -11.29
C GLU A 318 -1.07 -65.33 -9.87
N LYS A 319 -2.37 -65.06 -9.63
CA LYS A 319 -3.24 -65.18 -8.43
C LYS A 319 -2.83 -64.80 -6.99
N ARG A 320 -3.77 -64.04 -6.41
CA ARG A 320 -4.59 -64.25 -5.18
C ARG A 320 -3.92 -64.75 -3.89
N GLY A 321 -4.23 -64.06 -2.79
CA GLY A 321 -4.20 -64.65 -1.45
C GLY A 321 -4.58 -63.67 -0.33
N THR A 322 -5.86 -63.64 0.01
CA THR A 322 -6.43 -63.11 1.27
C THR A 322 -6.16 -64.06 2.45
N HIS A 323 -5.80 -63.53 3.63
CA HIS A 323 -6.04 -64.01 5.02
C HIS A 323 -5.34 -62.99 5.96
N VAL A 324 -5.96 -62.16 6.80
CA VAL A 324 -6.81 -62.35 8.00
C VAL A 324 -6.11 -63.02 9.20
N GLN A 325 -5.98 -62.22 10.28
CA GLN A 325 -5.74 -62.51 11.71
C GLN A 325 -4.32 -62.98 12.08
N VAL A 326 -3.67 -62.39 13.10
CA VAL A 326 -4.14 -62.11 14.48
C VAL A 326 -3.94 -60.66 14.90
#